data_AF-A0A497RS41-F1
#
_entry.id   AF-A0A497RS41-F1
#
_cell.length_a   1.000
_cell.length_b   1.000
_cell.length_c   1.000
_cell.angle_alpha   90.00
_cell.angle_beta   90.00
_cell.angle_gamma   90.00
#
_symmetry.space_group_name_H-M   'P 1'
#
loop_
_entity.id
_entity.type
_entity.pdbx_description
1 polymer ?
#
loop_
_entity_poly.entity_id
_entity_poly.type
_entity_poly.pdbx_seq_one_letter_code
_entity_poly.pdbx_strand_id
1 'polypeptide(L)' 'MTYYKEYFEKLEREGKIFEKAEEIAKIVKKRASTIVQHFKVFLCGSYVKGSYTLSSDLDILIVAENIPKRLRFEYYYT' A
#
# COMPACT_ATOMS: atom_id res chain seq x y z
N MET A 1 13.37 29.68 5.78
CA MET A 1 11.96 29.30 6.00
C MET A 1 11.51 28.31 4.90
N THR A 2 12.29 27.25 4.69
CA THR A 2 12.27 26.41 3.47
C THR A 2 11.73 25.00 3.74
N TYR A 3 11.87 24.53 4.99
CA TYR A 3 11.53 23.16 5.42
C TYR A 3 10.04 22.80 5.28
N TYR A 4 9.16 23.76 5.56
CA TYR A 4 7.71 23.52 5.49
C TYR A 4 7.21 23.36 4.06
N LYS A 5 7.80 24.10 3.10
CA LYS A 5 7.36 24.05 1.71
C LYS A 5 7.68 22.70 1.07
N GLU A 6 8.89 22.20 1.26
CA GLU A 6 9.31 20.87 0.79
C GLU A 6 8.50 19.75 1.42
N TYR A 7 8.15 19.90 2.71
CA TYR A 7 7.28 18.96 3.42
C TYR A 7 5.86 18.93 2.83
N PHE A 8 5.22 20.08 2.60
CA PHE A 8 3.88 20.13 2.01
C PHE A 8 3.87 19.69 0.53
N GLU A 9 4.88 20.03 -0.26
CA GLU A 9 5.01 19.53 -1.63
C GLU A 9 5.22 18.01 -1.69
N LYS A 10 5.95 17.44 -0.72
CA LYS A 10 6.09 16.00 -0.56
C LYS A 10 4.76 15.35 -0.17
N LEU A 11 4.04 15.93 0.78
CA LEU A 11 2.71 15.46 1.20
C LEU A 11 1.66 15.55 0.09
N GLU A 12 1.67 16.60 -0.75
CA GLU A 12 0.84 16.68 -1.95
C GLU A 12 1.19 15.58 -2.97
N ARG A 13 2.49 15.28 -3.12
CA ARG A 13 2.97 14.22 -4.00
C ARG A 13 2.60 12.83 -3.46
N GLU A 14 2.63 12.65 -2.14
CA GLU A 14 2.29 11.41 -1.41
C GLU A 14 0.78 11.20 -1.27
N GLY A 15 -0.03 12.27 -1.20
CA GLY A 15 -1.50 12.21 -1.14
C GLY A 15 -2.13 11.47 -2.34
N LYS A 16 -1.41 11.42 -3.47
CA LYS A 16 -1.79 10.63 -4.66
C LYS A 16 -1.86 9.13 -4.40
N ILE A 17 -1.20 8.62 -3.36
CA ILE A 17 -1.27 7.21 -2.97
C ILE A 17 -2.70 6.85 -2.56
N PHE A 18 -3.37 7.72 -1.81
CA PHE A 18 -4.73 7.49 -1.34
C PHE A 18 -5.79 7.67 -2.45
N GLU A 19 -5.58 8.63 -3.35
CA GLU A 19 -6.40 8.77 -4.56
C GLU A 19 -6.33 7.53 -5.45
N LYS A 20 -5.17 6.87 -5.47
CA LYS A 20 -4.91 5.66 -6.26
C LYS A 20 -5.01 4.37 -5.44
N ALA A 21 -5.52 4.41 -4.22
CA ALA A 21 -5.49 3.27 -3.30
C ALA A 21 -6.09 2.00 -3.93
N GLU A 22 -7.23 2.12 -4.63
CA GLU A 22 -7.85 1.00 -5.33
C GLU A 22 -7.00 0.47 -6.51
N GLU A 23 -6.34 1.37 -7.25
CA GLU A 23 -5.44 0.98 -8.35
C GLU A 23 -4.23 0.22 -7.80
N ILE A 24 -3.64 0.72 -6.72
CA ILE A 24 -2.54 0.07 -6.01
C ILE A 24 -2.98 -1.31 -5.51
N ALA A 25 -4.17 -1.44 -4.91
CA ALA A 25 -4.72 -2.72 -4.48
C ALA A 25 -4.90 -3.70 -5.65
N LYS A 26 -5.31 -3.23 -6.85
CA LYS A 26 -5.39 -4.05 -8.07
C LYS A 26 -4.00 -4.52 -8.53
N ILE A 27 -2.99 -3.65 -8.49
CA ILE A 27 -1.60 -4.01 -8.82
C ILE A 27 -1.07 -5.06 -7.84
N VAL A 28 -1.30 -4.85 -6.54
CA VAL A 28 -0.92 -5.80 -5.48
C VAL A 28 -1.63 -7.13 -5.69
N LYS A 29 -2.93 -7.14 -5.99
CA LYS A 29 -3.69 -8.36 -6.31
C LYS A 29 -3.09 -9.12 -7.50
N LYS A 30 -2.72 -8.42 -8.57
CA LYS A 30 -2.08 -9.02 -9.75
C LYS A 30 -0.70 -9.62 -9.43
N ARG A 31 0.07 -9.00 -8.54
CA ARG A 31 1.36 -9.56 -8.07
C ARG A 31 1.14 -10.74 -7.13
N ALA A 32 0.19 -10.64 -6.21
CA ALA A 32 -0.12 -11.70 -5.26
C ALA A 32 -0.56 -13.00 -5.97
N SER A 33 -1.24 -12.91 -7.12
CA SER A 33 -1.62 -14.11 -7.89
C SER A 33 -0.45 -14.92 -8.45
N THR A 34 0.77 -14.38 -8.49
CA THR A 34 1.96 -15.14 -8.87
C THR A 34 2.61 -15.86 -7.69
N ILE A 35 2.12 -15.62 -6.46
CA ILE A 35 2.72 -16.12 -5.21
C ILE A 35 1.75 -17.06 -4.49
N VAL A 36 0.47 -16.70 -4.41
CA VAL A 36 -0.57 -17.44 -3.67
C VAL A 36 -1.79 -17.72 -4.53
N GLN A 37 -2.40 -18.89 -4.34
CA GLN A 37 -3.68 -19.27 -4.94
C GLN A 37 -4.82 -19.08 -3.94
N HIS A 38 -6.05 -18.98 -4.43
CA HIS A 38 -7.28 -18.82 -3.62
C HIS A 38 -7.14 -17.73 -2.54
N PHE A 39 -7.04 -16.48 -2.98
CA PHE A 39 -6.79 -15.35 -2.09
C PHE A 39 -7.74 -14.17 -2.34
N LYS A 40 -7.84 -13.30 -1.33
CA LYS A 40 -8.56 -12.03 -1.36
C LYS A 40 -7.63 -10.90 -0.95
N VAL A 41 -7.87 -9.71 -1.51
CA VAL A 41 -7.11 -8.48 -1.21
C VAL A 41 -8.09 -7.44 -0.72
N PHE A 42 -7.75 -6.79 0.39
CA PHE A 42 -8.55 -5.76 1.02
C PHE A 42 -7.69 -4.53 1.27
N LEU A 43 -8.26 -3.35 1.01
CA LEU A 43 -7.80 -2.14 1.65
C LEU A 43 -8.21 -2.21 3.11
N CYS A 44 -7.33 -1.81 4.02
CA CYS A 44 -7.62 -1.79 5.45
C CYS A 44 -6.98 -0.56 6.11
N GLY A 45 -6.88 -0.58 7.43
CA GLY A 45 -6.22 0.48 8.17
C GLY A 45 -6.97 1.81 8.20
N SER A 46 -6.21 2.89 8.38
CA SER A 46 -6.73 4.25 8.57
C SER A 46 -7.43 4.80 7.32
N TYR A 47 -7.03 4.35 6.13
CA TYR A 47 -7.63 4.74 4.85
C TYR A 47 -9.13 4.40 4.81
N VAL A 48 -9.49 3.13 5.04
CA VAL A 48 -10.89 2.68 5.01
C VAL A 48 -11.71 3.28 6.15
N LYS A 49 -11.07 3.64 7.26
CA LYS A 49 -11.71 4.33 8.40
C LYS A 49 -11.91 5.83 8.16
N GLY A 50 -11.36 6.39 7.08
CA GLY A 50 -11.41 7.82 6.78
C GLY A 50 -10.61 8.70 7.75
N SER A 51 -9.72 8.10 8.56
CA SER A 51 -8.93 8.79 9.59
C SER A 51 -7.45 8.91 9.23
N TYR A 52 -7.11 8.72 7.95
CA TYR A 52 -5.73 8.81 7.47
C TYR A 52 -5.31 10.27 7.32
N THR A 53 -4.01 10.51 7.46
CA THR A 53 -3.37 11.80 7.20
C THR A 53 -2.49 11.67 5.96
N LEU A 54 -2.00 12.79 5.42
CA LEU A 54 -1.07 12.76 4.28
C LEU A 54 0.25 12.04 4.59
N SER A 55 0.60 11.89 5.88
CA SER A 55 1.76 11.12 6.34
C SER A 55 1.43 9.69 6.76
N SER A 56 0.20 9.22 6.53
CA SER A 56 -0.20 7.85 6.84
C SER A 56 0.28 6.88 5.76
N ASP A 57 0.45 5.62 6.14
CA ASP A 57 0.69 4.54 5.19
C ASP A 57 -0.63 4.02 4.60
N LEU A 58 -0.55 3.36 3.43
CA LEU A 58 -1.66 2.64 2.83
C LEU A 58 -1.58 1.16 3.18
N ASP A 59 -2.48 0.70 4.04
CA ASP A 59 -2.52 -0.70 4.48
C ASP A 59 -3.29 -1.60 3.50
N ILE A 60 -2.68 -2.72 3.10
CA ILE A 60 -3.28 -3.75 2.24
C ILE A 60 -3.17 -5.11 2.92
N LEU A 61 -4.31 -5.77 3.12
CA LEU A 61 -4.40 -7.11 3.67
C LEU A 61 -4.62 -8.14 2.56
N ILE A 62 -3.78 -9.17 2.52
CA ILE A 62 -3.94 -10.33 1.65
C ILE A 62 -4.30 -11.54 2.52
N VAL A 63 -5.45 -12.14 2.25
CA VAL A 63 -5.91 -13.36 2.93
C VAL A 63 -5.85 -14.51 1.92
N ALA A 64 -5.11 -15.56 2.23
CA ALA A 64 -4.93 -16.73 1.36
C ALA A 64 -4.91 -18.02 2.20
N GLU A 65 -5.29 -19.14 1.60
CA GLU A 65 -5.29 -20.44 2.29
C GLU A 65 -3.86 -21.03 2.39
N ASN A 66 -3.06 -20.88 1.34
CA ASN A 66 -1.72 -21.48 1.23
C ASN A 66 -0.62 -20.42 1.34
N ILE A 67 -0.45 -19.84 2.53
CA ILE A 67 0.63 -18.87 2.79
C ILE A 67 1.97 -19.62 2.92
N PRO A 68 2.97 -19.31 2.09
CA PRO A 68 4.28 -19.95 2.20
C PRO A 68 4.92 -19.65 3.56
N LYS A 69 5.44 -20.69 4.23
CA LYS A 69 6.08 -20.58 5.56
C LYS A 69 7.30 -19.64 5.59
N ARG A 70 7.91 -19.38 4.44
CA ARG A 70 9.00 -18.41 4.26
C ARG A 70 8.79 -17.65 2.96
N LEU A 71 8.66 -16.33 3.07
CA LEU A 71 8.81 -15.40 1.96
C LEU A 71 10.25 -14.87 2.00
N ARG A 72 11.00 -15.01 0.91
CA ARG A 72 12.23 -14.23 0.72
C ARG A 72 11.82 -12.91 0.10
N PHE A 73 11.99 -11.82 0.83
CA PHE A 73 11.77 -10.49 0.30
C PHE A 73 13.05 -10.07 -0.43
N GLU A 74 12.96 -9.83 -1.74
CA GLU A 74 13.96 -9.03 -2.43
C GLU A 74 13.64 -7.56 -2.18
N TYR A 75 14.54 -6.86 -1.51
CA TYR A 75 14.43 -5.41 -1.36
C TYR A 75 14.82 -4.77 -2.69
N TYR A 76 13.85 -4.13 -3.34
CA TYR A 76 14.14 -3.22 -4.45
C TYR A 76 14.57 -1.88 -3.84
N TYR A 77 15.87 -1.73 -3.55
CA TYR A 77 16.45 -0.39 -3.46
C TYR A 77 16.58 0.12 -4.89
N THR A 78 15.91 1.22 -5.20
CA THR A 78 16.10 1.98 -6.44
C THR A 78 16.56 3.37 -6.08
#